data_AF-A0A7S2VUD3-F1
#
_entry.id   AF-A0A7S2VUD3-F1
#
_cell.length_a   1.000
_cell.length_b   1.000
_cell.length_c   1.000
_cell.angle_alpha   90.00
_cell.angle_beta   90.00
_cell.angle_gamma   90.00
#
_symmetry.space_group_name_H-M   'P 1'
#
loop_
_entity.id
_entity.type
_entity.pdbx_description
1 polymer ?
#
loop_
_entity_poly.entity_id
_entity_poly.type
_entity_poly.pdbx_seq_one_letter_code
_entity_poly.pdbx_strand_id
1 'polypeptide(L)'
;QAEDEKVKSSGTRAILYGKQEIDLNQVEQLIEEAQTRAVADCLQAISRELQSGQLVLAEAVSQLEARFLSLPSSSDGRNGLDCLANDSPHGGYSFPRRFEIAAAVNRLRSLKTV
;
A
#
# COMPACT_ATOMS: atom_id res chain seq x y z
N GLN A 1 4.72 16.71 10.61
CA GLN A 1 4.71 15.55 11.52
C GLN A 1 3.69 14.59 10.95
N ALA A 2 4.12 13.60 10.18
CA ALA A 2 3.24 12.47 9.88
C ALA A 2 3.28 11.61 11.13
N GLU A 3 2.25 11.72 11.97
CA GLU A 3 1.93 10.63 12.88
C GLU A 3 1.85 9.36 12.03
N ASP A 4 2.28 8.22 12.57
CA ASP A 4 2.11 6.92 11.95
C ASP A 4 0.60 6.69 11.82
N GLU A 5 0.01 7.21 10.73
CA GLU A 5 -1.42 7.32 10.57
C GLU A 5 -1.96 5.90 10.53
N LYS A 6 -2.81 5.57 11.50
CA LYS A 6 -3.35 4.23 11.64
C LYS A 6 -4.06 3.86 10.34
N VAL A 7 -3.58 2.81 9.71
CA VAL A 7 -4.17 2.27 8.49
C VAL A 7 -5.04 1.07 8.84
N LYS A 8 -6.26 1.01 8.29
CA LYS A 8 -7.15 -0.14 8.45
C LYS A 8 -7.95 -0.38 7.18
N SER A 9 -7.94 -1.60 6.66
CA SER A 9 -8.85 -2.01 5.59
C SER A 9 -10.23 -2.37 6.14
N SER A 10 -11.27 -2.12 5.34
CA SER A 10 -12.65 -2.55 5.59
C SER A 10 -13.13 -3.41 4.42
N GLY A 11 -12.83 -4.70 4.49
CA GLY A 11 -13.07 -5.63 3.38
C GLY A 11 -12.37 -5.16 2.10
N THR A 12 -13.08 -5.22 0.97
CA THR A 12 -12.59 -4.76 -0.35
C THR A 12 -13.05 -3.36 -0.73
N ARG A 13 -13.84 -2.70 0.13
CA ARG A 13 -14.60 -1.49 -0.23
C ARG A 13 -13.97 -0.19 0.19
N ALA A 14 -13.18 -0.20 1.25
CA ALA A 14 -12.60 1.03 1.77
C ALA A 14 -11.31 0.78 2.55
N ILE A 15 -10.47 1.81 2.59
CA ILE A 15 -9.32 1.92 3.48
C ILE A 15 -9.51 3.15 4.35
N LEU A 16 -9.44 2.98 5.66
CA LEU A 16 -9.30 4.09 6.61
C LEU A 16 -7.81 4.40 6.75
N TYR A 17 -7.41 5.58 6.29
CA TYR A 17 -6.06 6.11 6.38
C TYR A 17 -6.06 7.31 7.34
N GLY A 18 -5.60 7.10 8.57
CA GLY A 18 -5.69 8.11 9.62
C GLY A 18 -7.15 8.45 9.96
N LYS A 19 -7.60 9.65 9.58
CA LYS A 19 -8.99 10.11 9.73
C LYS A 19 -9.77 10.13 8.41
N GLN A 20 -9.14 9.73 7.30
CA GLN A 20 -9.71 9.80 5.97
C GLN A 20 -10.12 8.42 5.48
N GLU A 21 -11.32 8.33 4.93
CA GLU A 21 -11.78 7.13 4.24
C GLU A 21 -11.46 7.23 2.75
N ILE A 22 -10.78 6.22 2.22
CA ILE A 22 -10.51 6.01 0.81
C ILE A 22 -11.55 5.02 0.30
N ASP A 23 -12.50 5.52 -0.48
CA ASP A 23 -13.54 4.69 -1.11
C ASP A 23 -12.96 3.89 -2.28
N LEU A 24 -13.04 2.56 -2.22
CA LEU A 24 -12.57 1.61 -3.23
C LEU A 24 -13.72 0.87 -3.91
N ASN A 25 -14.98 1.27 -3.69
CA ASN A 25 -16.13 0.62 -4.34
C ASN A 25 -16.06 0.62 -5.87
N GLN A 26 -15.33 1.56 -6.47
CA GLN A 26 -15.11 1.63 -7.93
C GLN A 26 -13.83 0.91 -8.39
N VAL A 27 -13.14 0.18 -7.50
CA VAL A 27 -11.94 -0.61 -7.81
C VAL A 27 -12.32 -2.08 -7.73
N GLU A 28 -13.20 -2.50 -8.65
CA GLU A 28 -13.79 -3.86 -8.69
C GLU A 28 -12.75 -4.98 -8.80
N GLN A 29 -11.51 -4.67 -9.18
CA GLN A 29 -10.41 -5.63 -9.29
C GLN A 29 -9.86 -6.09 -7.92
N LEU A 30 -10.21 -5.40 -6.82
CA LEU A 30 -9.89 -5.83 -5.47
C LEU A 30 -10.88 -6.92 -5.02
N ILE A 31 -10.46 -8.16 -5.14
CA ILE A 31 -11.32 -9.34 -4.88
C ILE A 31 -11.23 -9.79 -3.42
N GLU A 32 -10.09 -9.54 -2.76
CA GLU A 32 -9.79 -10.09 -1.44
C GLU A 32 -9.37 -8.99 -0.47
N GLU A 33 -9.81 -9.10 0.79
CA GLU A 33 -9.40 -8.17 1.86
C GLU A 33 -7.88 -8.15 2.07
N ALA A 34 -7.20 -9.28 1.82
CA ALA A 34 -5.74 -9.38 1.90
C ALA A 34 -5.03 -8.43 0.91
N GLN A 35 -5.60 -8.23 -0.28
CA GLN A 35 -5.10 -7.26 -1.27
C GLN A 35 -5.36 -5.84 -0.79
N THR A 36 -6.56 -5.56 -0.29
CA THR A 36 -6.90 -4.23 0.24
C THR A 36 -6.01 -3.84 1.42
N ARG A 37 -5.67 -4.79 2.29
CA ARG A 37 -4.74 -4.57 3.40
C ARG A 37 -3.33 -4.26 2.88
N ALA A 38 -2.85 -5.03 1.89
CA ALA A 38 -1.56 -4.76 1.26
C ALA A 38 -1.54 -3.36 0.61
N VAL A 39 -2.58 -2.98 -0.13
CA VAL A 39 -2.72 -1.62 -0.69
C VAL A 39 -2.65 -0.56 0.41
N ALA A 40 -3.30 -0.80 1.55
CA ALA A 40 -3.31 0.13 2.67
C ALA A 40 -1.89 0.38 3.20
N ASP A 41 -1.08 -0.66 3.36
CA ASP A 41 0.29 -0.52 3.83
C ASP A 41 1.22 0.04 2.74
N CYS A 42 0.96 -0.25 1.45
CA CYS A 42 1.61 0.41 0.33
C CYS A 42 1.42 1.94 0.40
N LEU A 43 0.24 2.43 0.77
CA LEU A 43 -0.02 3.87 0.90
C LEU A 43 0.86 4.49 1.99
N GLN A 44 1.04 3.80 3.12
CA GLN A 44 1.90 4.27 4.19
C GLN A 44 3.36 4.32 3.75
N ALA A 45 3.84 3.27 3.07
CA ALA A 45 5.19 3.22 2.52
C ALA A 45 5.43 4.35 1.50
N ILE A 46 4.52 4.54 0.55
CA ILE A 46 4.61 5.61 -0.46
C ILE A 46 4.58 6.99 0.20
N SER A 47 3.74 7.20 1.21
CA SER A 47 3.69 8.48 1.94
C SER A 47 5.02 8.83 2.60
N ARG A 48 5.71 7.85 3.19
CA ARG A 48 7.05 8.03 3.78
C ARG A 48 8.08 8.42 2.70
N GLU A 49 8.06 7.74 1.56
CA GLU A 49 8.96 8.02 0.43
C GLU A 49 8.71 9.41 -0.18
N LEU A 50 7.45 9.80 -0.39
CA LEU A 50 7.10 11.13 -0.91
C LEU A 50 7.48 12.27 0.05
N GLN A 51 7.35 12.05 1.36
CA GLN A 51 7.74 13.03 2.37
C GLN A 51 9.25 13.29 2.41
N SER A 52 10.07 12.32 1.96
CA SER A 52 11.51 12.54 1.80
C SER A 52 11.84 13.58 0.72
N GLY A 53 10.88 13.87 -0.18
CA GLY A 53 11.04 14.78 -1.31
C GLY A 53 11.93 14.24 -2.43
N GLN A 54 12.35 12.97 -2.36
CA GLN A 54 13.30 12.39 -3.30
C GLN A 54 12.64 11.76 -4.52
N LEU A 55 11.35 11.45 -4.46
CA LEU A 55 10.63 10.68 -5.47
C LEU A 55 9.29 11.32 -5.84
N VAL A 56 8.90 11.20 -7.10
CA VAL A 56 7.51 11.44 -7.51
C VAL A 56 6.67 10.18 -7.33
N LEU A 57 5.33 10.33 -7.32
CA LEU A 57 4.40 9.21 -7.06
C LEU A 57 4.65 7.99 -7.95
N ALA A 58 4.86 8.20 -9.25
CA ALA A 58 5.10 7.12 -10.20
C ALA A 58 6.38 6.33 -9.86
N GLU A 59 7.43 7.02 -9.42
CA GLU A 59 8.70 6.41 -9.01
C GLU A 59 8.54 5.66 -7.69
N ALA A 60 7.83 6.23 -6.73
CA ALA A 60 7.55 5.56 -5.45
C ALA A 60 6.77 4.25 -5.65
N VAL A 61 5.73 4.25 -6.49
CA VAL A 61 4.98 3.02 -6.84
C VAL A 61 5.87 2.01 -7.56
N SER A 62 6.68 2.46 -8.53
CA SER A 62 7.57 1.58 -9.30
C SER A 62 8.66 0.95 -8.43
N GLN A 63 9.23 1.72 -7.48
CA GLN A 63 10.20 1.19 -6.53
C GLN A 63 9.58 0.17 -5.60
N LEU A 64 8.37 0.41 -5.12
CA LEU A 64 7.65 -0.54 -4.27
C LEU A 64 7.39 -1.86 -5.02
N GLU A 65 6.93 -1.78 -6.26
CA GLU A 65 6.75 -2.95 -7.14
C GLU A 65 8.07 -3.69 -7.39
N ALA A 66 9.18 -2.97 -7.61
CA ALA A 66 10.50 -3.58 -7.74
C ALA A 66 10.95 -4.28 -6.44
N ARG A 67 10.67 -3.70 -5.26
CA ARG A 67 10.97 -4.32 -3.95
C ARG A 67 10.22 -5.64 -3.80
N PHE A 68 8.93 -5.66 -4.15
CA PHE A 68 8.11 -6.88 -4.15
C PHE A 68 8.69 -8.00 -5.02
N LEU A 69 9.21 -7.65 -6.19
CA LEU A 69 9.80 -8.62 -7.11
C LEU A 69 11.22 -9.05 -6.73
N SER A 70 11.92 -8.23 -5.94
CA SER A 70 13.32 -8.47 -5.57
C SER A 70 13.53 -9.49 -4.46
N LEU A 71 12.52 -9.75 -3.62
CA LEU A 71 12.59 -10.72 -2.54
C LEU A 71 12.03 -12.08 -3.01
N PRO A 72 12.90 -13.09 -3.24
CA PRO A 72 12.43 -14.41 -3.63
C PRO A 72 11.61 -15.03 -2.50
N SER A 73 10.60 -15.84 -2.86
CA SER A 73 9.90 -16.67 -1.87
C SER A 73 10.88 -17.65 -1.26
N SER A 74 11.19 -17.50 0.03
CA SER A 74 12.09 -18.39 0.75
C SER A 74 11.32 -19.53 1.42
N SER A 75 12.03 -20.61 1.73
CA SER A 75 11.49 -21.83 2.33
C SER A 75 10.91 -21.64 3.75
N ASP A 76 11.17 -20.49 4.38
CA ASP A 76 10.56 -20.06 5.65
C ASP A 76 9.24 -19.30 5.47
N GLY A 77 8.71 -19.21 4.24
CA GLY A 77 7.41 -18.60 3.92
C GLY A 77 7.46 -17.09 3.67
N ARG A 78 8.66 -16.47 3.71
CA ARG A 78 8.82 -15.05 3.40
C ARG A 78 8.73 -14.78 1.90
N ASN A 79 8.26 -13.60 1.53
CA ASN A 79 8.11 -13.15 0.15
C ASN A 79 8.23 -11.61 0.01
N GLY A 80 8.06 -11.13 -1.21
CA GLY A 80 8.02 -9.71 -1.59
C GLY A 80 7.22 -8.77 -0.68
N LEU A 81 6.09 -9.22 -0.14
CA LEU A 81 5.19 -8.39 0.66
C LEU A 81 5.66 -8.20 2.10
N ASP A 82 6.63 -8.98 2.58
CA ASP A 82 7.15 -8.81 3.93
C ASP A 82 7.89 -7.49 4.11
N CYS A 83 8.30 -6.83 3.01
CA CYS A 83 8.86 -5.48 3.09
C CYS A 83 7.83 -4.41 3.49
N LEU A 84 6.53 -4.73 3.47
CA LEU A 84 5.46 -3.85 3.97
C LEU A 84 5.23 -3.99 5.47
N ALA A 85 5.66 -5.09 6.09
CA ALA A 85 5.43 -5.33 7.50
C ALA A 85 6.50 -4.64 8.35
N ASN A 86 6.08 -3.81 9.32
CA ASN A 86 7.01 -3.10 10.20
C ASN A 86 7.69 -4.01 11.24
N ASP A 87 7.00 -5.04 11.75
CA ASP A 87 7.46 -5.82 12.91
C ASP A 87 7.57 -7.34 12.65
N SER A 88 6.70 -7.93 11.83
CA SER A 88 6.67 -9.38 11.59
C SER A 88 5.93 -9.72 10.29
N PRO A 89 6.36 -10.74 9.51
CA PRO A 89 5.66 -11.15 8.29
C PRO A 89 4.17 -11.38 8.56
N HIS A 90 3.34 -10.54 7.94
CA HIS A 90 1.90 -10.68 8.00
C HIS A 90 1.47 -11.66 6.90
N GLY A 91 1.16 -12.90 7.30
CA GLY A 91 0.59 -13.93 6.40
C GLY A 91 -0.81 -13.61 5.86
N GLY A 92 -1.23 -12.34 5.91
CA GLY A 92 -2.56 -11.86 5.50
C GLY A 92 -2.51 -10.87 4.33
N TYR A 93 -1.44 -10.87 3.54
CA TYR A 93 -1.32 -10.08 2.32
C TYR A 93 -1.46 -10.94 1.06
N SER A 94 -1.97 -10.32 0.01
CA SER A 94 -1.99 -10.83 -1.35
C SER A 94 -1.44 -9.73 -2.25
N PHE A 95 -0.65 -10.09 -3.27
CA PHE A 95 0.09 -9.11 -4.07
C PHE A 95 -0.86 -8.15 -4.79
N PRO A 96 -0.88 -6.85 -4.42
CA PRO A 96 -1.70 -5.88 -5.12
C PRO A 96 -1.02 -5.47 -6.43
N ARG A 97 -1.81 -5.13 -7.43
CA ARG A 97 -1.31 -4.60 -8.70
C ARG A 97 -0.96 -3.12 -8.54
N ARG A 98 0.03 -2.65 -9.31
CA ARG A 98 0.39 -1.22 -9.35
C ARG A 98 -0.80 -0.28 -9.58
N PHE A 99 -1.79 -0.72 -10.37
CA PHE A 99 -2.99 0.07 -10.67
C PHE A 99 -3.96 0.18 -9.50
N GLU A 100 -4.04 -0.84 -8.63
CA GLU A 100 -4.85 -0.82 -7.42
C GLU A 100 -4.24 0.16 -6.40
N ILE A 101 -2.91 0.11 -6.26
CA ILE A 101 -2.15 1.07 -5.43
C ILE A 101 -2.37 2.50 -5.95
N ALA A 102 -2.15 2.73 -7.25
CA ALA A 102 -2.35 4.04 -7.86
C ALA A 102 -3.80 4.52 -7.74
N ALA A 103 -4.79 3.63 -7.89
CA ALA A 103 -6.20 3.96 -7.72
C ALA A 103 -6.53 4.42 -6.30
N ALA A 104 -5.94 3.79 -5.28
CA ALA A 104 -6.10 4.19 -3.90
C ALA A 104 -5.40 5.54 -3.61
N VAL A 105 -4.18 5.74 -4.14
CA VAL A 105 -3.46 7.01 -4.02
C VAL A 105 -4.24 8.16 -4.65
N ASN A 106 -4.77 7.98 -5.87
CA ASN A 106 -5.54 9.01 -6.57
C ASN A 106 -6.84 9.41 -5.84
N ARG A 107 -7.27 8.63 -4.84
CA ARG A 107 -8.46 8.88 -4.03
C ARG A 107 -8.13 9.44 -2.64
N LEU A 108 -6.85 9.53 -2.27
CA LEU A 108 -6.40 10.24 -1.07
C LEU A 108 -6.55 11.75 -1.29
N ARG A 109 -7.59 12.31 -0.68
CA ARG A 109 -7.90 13.76 -0.78
C ARG A 109 -6.84 14.65 -0.16
N SER A 110 -6.04 14.14 0.76
CA SER A 110 -4.91 14.85 1.38
C SER A 110 -3.64 14.81 0.55
N LEU A 111 -3.58 13.99 -0.50
CA LEU A 111 -2.39 13.84 -1.31
C LEU A 111 -2.05 15.18 -1.97
N LYS A 112 -0.84 15.67 -1.70
CA LYS A 112 -0.25 16.81 -2.41
C LYS A 112 0.77 16.26 -3.39
N THR A 113 0.44 16.30 -4.67
CA THR A 113 1.40 16.06 -5.75
C THR A 113 2.09 17.38 -6.09
N VAL A 114 3.41 17.35 -6.24
CA VAL A 114 4.22 18.49 -6.71
C VAL A 114 4.40 18.45 -8.22
#